data_AF-A0A1G7DNF9-F1
#
_entry.id   AF-A0A1G7DNF9-F1
#
_cell.length_a   1.000
_cell.length_b   1.000
_cell.length_c   1.000
_cell.angle_alpha   90.00
_cell.angle_beta   90.00
_cell.angle_gamma   90.00
#
_symmetry.space_group_name_H-M   'P 1'
#
loop_
_entity.id
_entity.type
_entity.pdbx_description
1 polymer ?
#
loop_
_entity_poly.entity_id
_entity_poly.type
_entity_poly.pdbx_seq_one_letter_code
_entity_poly.pdbx_strand_id
1 'polypeptide(L)'
;MPAASATNQVGTVAATSSATQVAYPAASASATGRSAPALLPNLPLAPAVRATNQYFFKNSLTSGVADFSIYYGNPGDTVLVGDWNGDGRDTLAVRRANQYYVKNSLASGIADHEFTYGNPNDSVLVGDWDGDGVDTLAVRRGNQYFVKNDLKTGVADQVFVYGNPGDTVLVGDWNGDGRDTLAVRRANKYYVKNNLETGIADHEFTYGNPNDSVLVGDWDGDGVDTLAVRRGNQYFVKNDLKTGIAETVFAYGINIDAVYAGDWNGDGRDTLMVRRMEAEPESAGIPVMVYGTLRTGQEADFVVNGTYTSKRVARAPWAELWVTNGNPLRGVWPWAVPGNHGLVGEVLTFGPANYNQMIRKLDRWEGFVPGRSLNRMNYTREIVDTNLGPAYVYVATPWRQAQARAHGVLLPDGDFTRY
;
A
#
# COMPACT_ATOMS: atom_id res chain seq x y z
N MET A 1 5.07 -58.93 35.21
CA MET A 1 6.24 -58.24 34.64
C MET A 1 5.81 -57.62 33.31
N PRO A 2 6.19 -56.37 33.04
CA PRO A 2 5.25 -55.30 32.71
C PRO A 2 5.39 -54.73 31.29
N ALA A 3 4.50 -53.78 30.99
CA ALA A 3 4.40 -52.96 29.80
C ALA A 3 5.47 -51.86 29.67
N ALA A 4 5.70 -51.41 28.43
CA ALA A 4 6.15 -50.07 28.04
C ALA A 4 5.65 -49.84 26.60
N SER A 5 4.61 -49.03 26.37
CA SER A 5 4.62 -47.56 26.29
C SER A 5 5.28 -47.07 25.01
N ALA A 6 4.45 -46.81 24.01
CA ALA A 6 4.77 -46.04 22.82
C ALA A 6 4.47 -44.56 23.11
N THR A 7 5.49 -43.72 23.03
CA THR A 7 5.36 -42.26 23.10
C THR A 7 5.02 -41.75 21.70
N ASN A 8 3.76 -41.34 21.52
CA ASN A 8 3.38 -40.44 20.43
C ASN A 8 3.94 -39.06 20.77
N GLN A 9 4.92 -38.58 19.99
CA GLN A 9 5.18 -37.14 19.91
C GLN A 9 4.18 -36.55 18.93
N VAL A 10 3.21 -35.83 19.47
CA VAL A 10 2.40 -34.88 18.71
C VAL A 10 3.30 -33.67 18.46
N GLY A 11 3.67 -33.44 17.20
CA GLY A 11 4.30 -32.19 16.81
C GLY A 11 3.27 -31.07 16.92
N THR A 12 3.61 -30.04 17.68
CA THR A 12 2.88 -28.77 17.70
C THR A 12 3.06 -28.10 16.34
N VAL A 13 1.96 -27.88 15.63
CA VAL A 13 1.89 -27.15 14.36
C VAL A 13 1.75 -25.67 14.73
N ALA A 14 2.54 -24.79 14.12
CA ALA A 14 2.51 -23.35 14.39
C ALA A 14 1.26 -22.73 13.76
N ALA A 15 0.54 -21.92 14.53
CA ALA A 15 -0.58 -21.10 14.05
C ALA A 15 -0.02 -19.89 13.29
N THR A 16 -0.61 -19.55 12.15
CA THR A 16 -0.11 -18.53 11.22
C THR A 16 -1.12 -17.40 11.08
N SER A 17 -0.64 -16.16 11.20
CA SER A 17 -1.50 -15.00 11.33
C SER A 17 -1.61 -14.15 10.06
N SER A 18 -2.85 -13.76 9.70
CA SER A 18 -3.07 -12.81 8.59
C SER A 18 -3.38 -11.38 9.08
N ALA A 19 -2.52 -10.44 8.72
CA ALA A 19 -2.79 -9.02 8.88
C ALA A 19 -3.78 -8.55 7.79
N THR A 20 -5.04 -8.34 8.16
CA THR A 20 -5.97 -7.57 7.33
C THR A 20 -5.40 -6.16 7.13
N GLN A 21 -5.06 -5.81 5.88
CA GLN A 21 -4.61 -4.46 5.50
C GLN A 21 -5.61 -3.43 6.03
N VAL A 22 -5.23 -2.65 7.05
CA VAL A 22 -5.96 -1.43 7.40
C VAL A 22 -5.64 -0.40 6.33
N ALA A 23 -6.47 -0.37 5.28
CA ALA A 23 -6.48 0.74 4.35
C ALA A 23 -6.80 2.02 5.14
N TYR A 24 -5.99 3.06 4.95
CA TYR A 24 -6.41 4.42 5.33
C TYR A 24 -7.79 4.68 4.71
N PRO A 25 -8.80 5.12 5.48
CA PRO A 25 -10.11 5.36 4.91
C PRO A 25 -9.99 6.46 3.85
N ALA A 26 -10.31 6.11 2.59
CA ALA A 26 -10.66 7.11 1.61
C ALA A 26 -11.91 7.83 2.12
N ALA A 27 -11.84 9.15 2.26
CA ALA A 27 -12.96 9.96 2.71
C ALA A 27 -14.19 9.74 1.80
N SER A 28 -15.15 8.93 2.25
CA SER A 28 -16.44 8.81 1.59
C SER A 28 -17.31 9.99 2.02
N ALA A 29 -17.41 11.00 1.15
CA ALA A 29 -18.41 12.05 1.32
C ALA A 29 -19.78 11.49 0.90
N SER A 30 -20.62 11.15 1.87
CA SER A 30 -22.06 10.98 1.66
C SER A 30 -22.78 12.18 2.24
N ALA A 31 -23.39 12.98 1.37
CA ALA A 31 -24.14 14.16 1.74
C ALA A 31 -25.61 13.80 1.96
N THR A 32 -26.06 13.82 3.21
CA THR A 32 -27.46 14.15 3.56
C THR A 32 -27.46 15.01 4.83
N GLY A 33 -28.06 16.18 4.74
CA GLY A 33 -27.84 17.29 5.68
C GLY A 33 -28.62 17.22 6.99
N ARG A 34 -28.04 17.78 8.04
CA ARG A 34 -28.44 19.05 8.69
C ARG A 34 -27.56 19.32 9.91
N SER A 35 -27.32 20.63 10.15
CA SER A 35 -26.51 21.26 11.20
C SER A 35 -24.99 21.11 11.11
N ALA A 36 -24.32 22.22 10.78
CA ALA A 36 -22.87 22.35 10.78
C ALA A 36 -22.33 22.51 12.21
N PRO A 37 -21.42 21.64 12.67
CA PRO A 37 -20.55 21.96 13.79
C PRO A 37 -19.31 22.72 13.29
N ALA A 38 -18.77 23.55 14.17
CA ALA A 38 -17.65 24.45 13.93
C ALA A 38 -16.46 23.81 13.18
N LEU A 39 -15.91 24.60 12.25
CA LEU A 39 -14.69 24.31 11.48
C LEU A 39 -13.55 23.90 12.44
N LEU A 40 -13.20 22.62 12.42
CA LEU A 40 -11.90 22.17 12.91
C LEU A 40 -10.81 22.85 12.05
N PRO A 41 -9.72 23.37 12.65
CA PRO A 41 -8.61 23.90 11.88
C PRO A 41 -8.10 22.81 10.94
N ASN A 42 -7.92 23.20 9.67
CA ASN A 42 -7.46 22.40 8.55
C ASN A 42 -6.20 21.58 8.95
N LEU A 43 -6.38 20.34 9.41
CA LEU A 43 -5.27 19.41 9.57
C LEU A 43 -4.77 19.08 8.16
N PRO A 44 -3.46 19.15 7.88
CA PRO A 44 -2.93 18.75 6.59
C PRO A 44 -3.36 17.30 6.31
N LEU A 45 -3.90 17.03 5.11
CA LEU A 45 -4.11 15.67 4.66
C LEU A 45 -2.80 14.90 4.80
N ALA A 46 -2.85 13.71 5.41
CA ALA A 46 -1.69 12.83 5.48
C ALA A 46 -1.11 12.64 4.06
N PRO A 47 0.22 12.61 3.90
CA PRO A 47 0.86 12.46 2.60
C PRO A 47 0.33 11.22 1.88
N ALA A 48 0.15 11.31 0.55
CA ALA A 48 -0.10 10.11 -0.24
C ALA A 48 1.13 9.21 -0.12
N VAL A 49 0.94 7.94 0.21
CA VAL A 49 2.03 6.99 0.40
C VAL A 49 1.91 5.91 -0.67
N ARG A 50 3.03 5.54 -1.29
CA ARG A 50 3.10 4.37 -2.18
C ARG A 50 3.79 3.21 -1.49
N ALA A 51 3.32 2.02 -1.78
CA ALA A 51 4.01 0.82 -1.35
C ALA A 51 5.18 0.53 -2.30
N THR A 52 6.34 0.22 -1.74
CA THR A 52 7.45 -0.35 -2.53
C THR A 52 7.28 -1.86 -2.62
N ASN A 53 8.22 -2.56 -3.24
CA ASN A 53 8.29 -4.01 -3.20
C ASN A 53 9.42 -4.52 -2.28
N GLN A 54 9.87 -3.69 -1.33
CA GLN A 54 10.92 -4.04 -0.37
C GLN A 54 10.32 -4.36 1.00
N TYR A 55 10.77 -5.47 1.58
CA TYR A 55 10.31 -6.00 2.86
C TYR A 55 11.48 -6.15 3.82
N PHE A 56 11.26 -5.76 5.07
CA PHE A 56 12.26 -5.76 6.13
C PHE A 56 11.76 -6.64 7.27
N PHE A 57 12.43 -7.77 7.49
CA PHE A 57 12.02 -8.81 8.42
C PHE A 57 12.76 -8.67 9.74
N LYS A 58 12.09 -9.02 10.83
CA LYS A 58 12.66 -9.02 12.14
C LYS A 58 12.24 -10.28 12.88
N ASN A 59 13.20 -11.09 13.31
CA ASN A 59 13.01 -12.36 14.00
C ASN A 59 12.98 -12.19 15.53
N SER A 60 12.58 -11.01 16.02
CA SER A 60 12.46 -10.74 17.45
C SER A 60 11.54 -9.55 17.74
N LEU A 61 10.81 -9.62 18.86
CA LEU A 61 9.94 -8.55 19.36
C LEU A 61 10.74 -7.46 20.10
N THR A 62 11.80 -6.97 19.48
CA THR A 62 12.71 -5.95 20.04
C THR A 62 12.72 -4.68 19.20
N SER A 63 13.27 -3.59 19.72
CA SER A 63 13.50 -2.40 18.89
C SER A 63 14.80 -2.54 18.09
N GLY A 64 14.89 -1.88 16.94
CA GLY A 64 16.14 -1.80 16.17
C GLY A 64 15.95 -1.96 14.67
N VAL A 65 17.01 -2.41 14.00
CA VAL A 65 17.02 -2.67 12.56
C VAL A 65 16.46 -4.05 12.24
N ALA A 66 16.15 -4.25 10.95
CA ALA A 66 15.75 -5.53 10.39
C ALA A 66 16.92 -6.53 10.42
N ASP A 67 16.61 -7.81 10.56
CA ASP A 67 17.59 -8.90 10.48
C ASP A 67 17.96 -9.19 9.02
N PHE A 68 17.00 -9.08 8.10
CA PHE A 68 17.24 -9.17 6.66
C PHE A 68 16.15 -8.43 5.86
N SER A 69 16.36 -8.30 4.54
CA SER A 69 15.39 -7.69 3.64
C SER A 69 15.38 -8.38 2.27
N ILE A 70 14.22 -8.36 1.61
CA ILE A 70 14.03 -8.93 0.27
C ILE A 70 13.23 -7.98 -0.62
N TYR A 71 13.25 -8.27 -1.93
CA TYR A 71 12.35 -7.68 -2.91
C TYR A 71 11.42 -8.74 -3.49
N TYR A 72 10.11 -8.49 -3.46
CA TYR A 72 9.13 -9.42 -4.04
C TYR A 72 7.87 -8.71 -4.56
N GLY A 73 7.39 -9.13 -5.73
CA GLY A 73 6.25 -8.53 -6.41
C GLY A 73 6.50 -7.10 -6.91
N ASN A 74 5.40 -6.42 -7.23
CA ASN A 74 5.37 -5.06 -7.76
C ASN A 74 4.86 -4.05 -6.71
N PRO A 75 5.26 -2.77 -6.79
CA PRO A 75 4.79 -1.70 -5.91
C PRO A 75 3.26 -1.59 -5.72
N GLY A 76 2.45 -2.00 -6.70
CA GLY A 76 0.98 -1.95 -6.62
C GLY A 76 0.30 -3.23 -6.12
N ASP A 77 1.06 -4.30 -5.85
CA ASP A 77 0.48 -5.57 -5.44
C ASP A 77 -0.04 -5.50 -4.00
N THR A 78 -1.16 -6.19 -3.72
CA THR A 78 -1.57 -6.49 -2.34
C THR A 78 -0.73 -7.67 -1.85
N VAL A 79 -0.20 -7.57 -0.63
CA VAL A 79 0.67 -8.60 -0.05
C VAL A 79 -0.12 -9.40 0.98
N LEU A 80 0.09 -10.70 0.96
CA LEU A 80 -0.47 -11.69 1.86
C LEU A 80 0.70 -12.48 2.47
N VAL A 81 0.51 -12.95 3.70
CA VAL A 81 1.48 -13.74 4.46
C VAL A 81 0.80 -15.04 4.87
N GLY A 82 1.55 -16.13 4.82
CA GLY A 82 1.15 -17.44 5.30
C GLY A 82 2.22 -18.51 5.06
N ASP A 83 2.09 -19.65 5.73
CA ASP A 83 2.79 -20.91 5.44
C ASP A 83 2.09 -21.66 4.31
N TRP A 84 2.39 -21.23 3.08
CA TRP A 84 1.74 -21.76 1.88
C TRP A 84 2.10 -23.21 1.53
N ASN A 85 3.08 -23.81 2.21
CA ASN A 85 3.58 -25.15 1.91
C ASN A 85 3.71 -26.08 3.12
N GLY A 86 3.23 -25.65 4.29
CA GLY A 86 3.17 -26.44 5.52
C GLY A 86 4.54 -26.80 6.09
N ASP A 87 5.55 -25.94 5.94
CA ASP A 87 6.88 -26.19 6.50
C ASP A 87 7.16 -25.48 7.83
N GLY A 88 6.15 -24.80 8.37
CA GLY A 88 6.19 -24.00 9.58
C GLY A 88 6.80 -22.62 9.40
N ARG A 89 7.01 -22.15 8.17
CA ARG A 89 7.54 -20.79 7.91
C ARG A 89 6.59 -19.96 7.07
N ASP A 90 6.33 -18.76 7.57
CA ASP A 90 5.59 -17.77 6.82
C ASP A 90 6.40 -17.18 5.68
N THR A 91 5.76 -17.16 4.51
CA THR A 91 6.32 -16.58 3.29
C THR A 91 5.29 -15.70 2.58
N LEU A 92 5.64 -15.14 1.43
CA LEU A 92 4.85 -14.07 0.80
C LEU A 92 4.03 -14.57 -0.38
N ALA A 93 2.79 -14.11 -0.48
CA ALA A 93 2.04 -14.10 -1.72
C ALA A 93 1.70 -12.66 -2.13
N VAL A 94 1.59 -12.43 -3.44
CA VAL A 94 1.09 -11.17 -3.99
C VAL A 94 -0.18 -11.38 -4.79
N ARG A 95 -1.11 -10.44 -4.64
CA ARG A 95 -2.43 -10.45 -5.28
C ARG A 95 -2.57 -9.29 -6.26
N ARG A 96 -3.09 -9.59 -7.45
CA ARG A 96 -3.48 -8.64 -8.49
C ARG A 96 -4.92 -8.93 -8.90
N ALA A 97 -5.85 -8.07 -8.49
CA ALA A 97 -7.28 -8.36 -8.64
C ALA A 97 -7.59 -9.74 -8.01
N ASN A 98 -8.07 -10.72 -8.78
CA ASN A 98 -8.36 -12.07 -8.29
C ASN A 98 -7.27 -13.11 -8.60
N GLN A 99 -6.08 -12.68 -9.06
CA GLN A 99 -4.93 -13.56 -9.29
C GLN A 99 -3.98 -13.51 -8.10
N TYR A 100 -3.46 -14.67 -7.71
CA TYR A 100 -2.54 -14.87 -6.60
C TYR A 100 -1.25 -15.50 -7.10
N TYR A 101 -0.13 -15.01 -6.57
CA TYR A 101 1.23 -15.39 -6.93
C TYR A 101 1.98 -15.70 -5.63
N VAL A 102 2.00 -16.98 -5.27
CA VAL A 102 2.52 -17.50 -4.00
C VAL A 102 4.00 -17.84 -4.15
N LYS A 103 4.79 -17.56 -3.12
CA LYS A 103 6.21 -17.89 -3.09
C LYS A 103 6.56 -18.54 -1.76
N ASN A 104 7.04 -19.79 -1.83
CA ASN A 104 7.32 -20.66 -0.67
C ASN A 104 8.72 -20.39 -0.07
N SER A 105 9.26 -19.18 -0.29
CA SER A 105 10.57 -18.80 0.23
C SER A 105 10.70 -17.29 0.37
N LEU A 106 11.41 -16.83 1.39
CA LEU A 106 11.75 -15.41 1.55
C LEU A 106 12.92 -15.02 0.63
N ALA A 107 12.67 -15.07 -0.68
CA ALA A 107 13.65 -14.74 -1.71
C ALA A 107 12.99 -13.97 -2.87
N SER A 108 13.78 -13.17 -3.58
CA SER A 108 13.33 -12.57 -4.83
C SER A 108 13.16 -13.61 -5.93
N GLY A 109 12.24 -13.40 -6.86
CA GLY A 109 12.08 -14.27 -8.02
C GLY A 109 10.64 -14.36 -8.49
N ILE A 110 10.38 -15.36 -9.33
CA ILE A 110 9.03 -15.72 -9.76
C ILE A 110 8.29 -16.50 -8.65
N ALA A 111 6.97 -16.49 -8.74
CA ALA A 111 6.09 -17.27 -7.88
C ALA A 111 6.27 -18.78 -8.13
N ASP A 112 6.07 -19.56 -7.07
CA ASP A 112 6.10 -21.02 -7.08
C ASP A 112 4.71 -21.59 -7.43
N HIS A 113 3.64 -20.88 -7.04
CA HIS A 113 2.27 -21.21 -7.42
C HIS A 113 1.49 -19.98 -7.90
N GLU A 114 0.64 -20.17 -8.91
CA GLU A 114 -0.24 -19.13 -9.45
C GLU A 114 -1.66 -19.68 -9.63
N PHE A 115 -2.66 -18.95 -9.16
CA PHE A 115 -4.06 -19.36 -9.29
C PHE A 115 -5.01 -18.16 -9.23
N THR A 116 -6.29 -18.40 -9.56
CA THR A 116 -7.34 -17.39 -9.53
C THR A 116 -8.45 -17.79 -8.56
N TYR A 117 -8.84 -16.89 -7.67
CA TYR A 117 -9.92 -17.14 -6.72
C TYR A 117 -10.69 -15.88 -6.31
N GLY A 118 -12.01 -16.00 -6.23
CA GLY A 118 -12.90 -14.88 -5.91
C GLY A 118 -12.97 -13.79 -6.99
N ASN A 119 -13.52 -12.64 -6.61
CA ASN A 119 -13.67 -11.48 -7.49
C ASN A 119 -12.56 -10.44 -7.24
N PRO A 120 -12.25 -9.58 -8.24
CA PRO A 120 -11.23 -8.54 -8.12
C PRO A 120 -11.33 -7.62 -6.90
N ASN A 121 -12.56 -7.33 -6.46
CA ASN A 121 -12.83 -6.38 -5.36
C ASN A 121 -13.12 -7.08 -4.03
N ASP A 122 -13.03 -8.41 -3.96
CA ASP A 122 -13.21 -9.12 -2.70
C ASP A 122 -12.08 -8.74 -1.73
N SER A 123 -12.39 -8.68 -0.43
CA SER A 123 -11.36 -8.68 0.62
C SER A 123 -10.86 -10.10 0.81
N VAL A 124 -9.56 -10.27 1.08
CA VAL A 124 -8.92 -11.59 1.21
C VAL A 124 -8.40 -11.75 2.63
N LEU A 125 -8.56 -12.96 3.14
CA LEU A 125 -8.09 -13.45 4.42
C LEU A 125 -7.22 -14.68 4.16
N VAL A 126 -6.20 -14.87 4.99
CA VAL A 126 -5.30 -16.04 4.94
C VAL A 126 -5.40 -16.75 6.27
N GLY A 127 -5.35 -18.08 6.23
CA GLY A 127 -5.29 -18.94 7.40
C GLY A 127 -5.35 -20.42 7.03
N ASP A 128 -5.04 -21.28 7.99
CA ASP A 128 -5.23 -22.73 7.97
C ASP A 128 -6.67 -23.06 8.40
N TRP A 129 -7.60 -23.03 7.45
CA TRP A 129 -9.02 -23.14 7.74
C TRP A 129 -9.48 -24.57 8.11
N ASP A 130 -8.72 -25.61 7.75
CA ASP A 130 -9.07 -27.01 8.02
C ASP A 130 -8.09 -27.79 8.89
N GLY A 131 -6.99 -27.14 9.30
CA GLY A 131 -6.05 -27.63 10.30
C GLY A 131 -5.06 -28.62 9.74
N ASP A 132 -4.68 -28.48 8.46
CA ASP A 132 -3.72 -29.35 7.79
C ASP A 132 -2.27 -28.82 7.84
N GLY A 133 -2.09 -27.63 8.43
CA GLY A 133 -0.83 -26.90 8.55
C GLY A 133 -0.51 -26.04 7.34
N VAL A 134 -1.39 -25.93 6.34
CA VAL A 134 -1.16 -25.11 5.13
C VAL A 134 -2.11 -23.94 5.09
N ASP A 135 -1.53 -22.74 4.97
CA ASP A 135 -2.32 -21.54 4.78
C ASP A 135 -2.96 -21.48 3.40
N THR A 136 -4.26 -21.20 3.39
CA THR A 136 -5.02 -20.97 2.17
C THR A 136 -5.91 -19.73 2.31
N LEU A 137 -6.86 -19.54 1.38
CA LEU A 137 -7.55 -18.27 1.23
C LEU A 137 -9.03 -18.36 1.59
N ALA A 138 -9.53 -17.32 2.26
CA ALA A 138 -10.94 -16.99 2.26
C ALA A 138 -11.16 -15.61 1.60
N VAL A 139 -12.24 -15.47 0.84
CA VAL A 139 -12.68 -14.16 0.31
C VAL A 139 -13.96 -13.70 0.99
N ARG A 140 -14.04 -12.41 1.30
CA ARG A 140 -15.16 -11.78 2.01
C ARG A 140 -15.94 -10.82 1.11
N ARG A 141 -17.26 -10.94 1.12
CA ARG A 141 -18.23 -10.03 0.47
C ARG A 141 -19.28 -9.60 1.47
N GLY A 142 -19.16 -8.37 1.97
CA GLY A 142 -20.00 -7.90 3.08
C GLY A 142 -19.72 -8.72 4.33
N ASN A 143 -20.69 -9.49 4.81
CA ASN A 143 -20.54 -10.42 5.94
C ASN A 143 -20.50 -11.90 5.53
N GLN A 144 -20.45 -12.20 4.23
CA GLN A 144 -20.33 -13.56 3.73
C GLN A 144 -18.87 -13.91 3.43
N TYR A 145 -18.47 -15.11 3.82
CA TYR A 145 -17.12 -15.65 3.64
C TYR A 145 -17.17 -16.88 2.75
N PHE A 146 -16.19 -16.99 1.87
CA PHE A 146 -16.03 -18.07 0.93
C PHE A 146 -14.62 -18.63 1.15
N VAL A 147 -14.54 -19.74 1.88
CA VAL A 147 -13.30 -20.39 2.28
C VAL A 147 -12.88 -21.38 1.19
N LYS A 148 -11.58 -21.46 0.94
CA LYS A 148 -11.01 -22.40 0.01
C LYS A 148 -9.77 -23.05 0.61
N ASN A 149 -9.80 -24.38 0.75
CA ASN A 149 -8.79 -25.18 1.46
C ASN A 149 -7.67 -25.69 0.54
N ASP A 150 -7.57 -25.19 -0.70
CA ASP A 150 -6.41 -25.46 -1.54
C ASP A 150 -6.00 -24.27 -2.40
N LEU A 151 -4.73 -24.20 -2.76
CA LEU A 151 -4.15 -23.12 -3.57
C LEU A 151 -4.39 -23.35 -5.08
N LYS A 152 -5.64 -23.62 -5.46
CA LYS A 152 -6.04 -23.87 -6.85
C LYS A 152 -7.17 -22.95 -7.30
N THR A 153 -7.37 -22.86 -8.61
CA THR A 153 -8.55 -22.18 -9.16
C THR A 153 -9.79 -23.03 -8.93
N GLY A 154 -10.87 -22.43 -8.45
CA GLY A 154 -12.12 -23.16 -8.23
C GLY A 154 -13.17 -22.38 -7.45
N VAL A 155 -14.14 -23.13 -6.93
CA VAL A 155 -15.19 -22.64 -6.02
C VAL A 155 -14.75 -22.76 -4.57
N ALA A 156 -15.52 -22.15 -3.67
CA ALA A 156 -15.33 -22.27 -2.22
C ALA A 156 -15.70 -23.68 -1.74
N ASP A 157 -14.96 -24.16 -0.75
CA ASP A 157 -15.22 -25.43 -0.05
C ASP A 157 -16.24 -25.22 1.07
N GLN A 158 -16.25 -24.03 1.69
CA GLN A 158 -17.21 -23.64 2.71
C GLN A 158 -17.68 -22.19 2.53
N VAL A 159 -18.96 -21.95 2.83
CA VAL A 159 -19.57 -20.61 2.78
C VAL A 159 -20.38 -20.36 4.03
N PHE A 160 -20.12 -19.27 4.72
CA PHE A 160 -20.83 -18.90 5.94
C PHE A 160 -20.95 -17.38 6.10
N VAL A 161 -21.69 -16.93 7.11
CA VAL A 161 -21.90 -15.52 7.43
C VAL A 161 -21.45 -15.26 8.86
N TYR A 162 -20.67 -14.19 9.06
CA TYR A 162 -20.24 -13.79 10.39
C TYR A 162 -20.00 -12.28 10.50
N GLY A 163 -20.42 -11.70 11.62
CA GLY A 163 -20.31 -10.26 11.87
C GLY A 163 -21.18 -9.38 10.99
N ASN A 164 -20.91 -8.07 11.07
CA ASN A 164 -21.59 -7.02 10.32
C ASN A 164 -20.75 -6.53 9.14
N PRO A 165 -21.36 -5.95 8.08
CA PRO A 165 -20.63 -5.46 6.90
C PRO A 165 -19.55 -4.39 7.16
N GLY A 166 -19.57 -3.71 8.31
CA GLY A 166 -18.57 -2.71 8.71
C GLY A 166 -17.53 -3.20 9.72
N ASP A 167 -17.62 -4.45 10.17
CA ASP A 167 -16.67 -5.00 11.14
C ASP A 167 -15.30 -5.20 10.47
N THR A 168 -14.24 -4.88 11.21
CA THR A 168 -12.87 -5.33 10.86
C THR A 168 -12.75 -6.79 11.25
N VAL A 169 -12.21 -7.63 10.36
CA VAL A 169 -12.06 -9.07 10.58
C VAL A 169 -10.59 -9.38 10.80
N LEU A 170 -10.35 -10.29 11.72
CA LEU A 170 -9.05 -10.84 12.08
C LEU A 170 -9.13 -12.36 11.95
N VAL A 171 -8.02 -13.00 11.62
CA VAL A 171 -7.89 -14.45 11.48
C VAL A 171 -6.77 -14.92 12.40
N GLY A 172 -6.99 -16.07 13.04
CA GLY A 172 -5.99 -16.77 13.83
C GLY A 172 -6.58 -17.99 14.53
N ASP A 173 -5.71 -18.80 15.12
CA ASP A 173 -6.04 -19.92 16.00
C ASP A 173 -6.20 -19.42 17.43
N TRP A 174 -7.41 -18.93 17.73
CA TRP A 174 -7.70 -18.30 19.01
C TRP A 174 -7.77 -19.27 20.20
N ASN A 175 -7.76 -20.58 19.94
CA ASN A 175 -7.93 -21.63 20.97
C ASN A 175 -6.87 -22.73 20.94
N GLY A 176 -5.86 -22.62 20.07
CA GLY A 176 -4.72 -23.53 19.99
C GLY A 176 -5.09 -24.92 19.48
N ASP A 177 -6.09 -25.03 18.60
CA ASP A 177 -6.50 -26.33 18.02
C ASP A 177 -5.90 -26.62 16.63
N GLY A 178 -5.07 -25.71 16.14
CA GLY A 178 -4.42 -25.74 14.84
C GLY A 178 -5.31 -25.24 13.71
N ARG A 179 -6.51 -24.69 13.97
CA ARG A 179 -7.39 -24.14 12.94
C ARG A 179 -7.62 -22.65 13.10
N ASP A 180 -7.41 -21.95 12.00
CA ASP A 180 -7.73 -20.55 11.92
C ASP A 180 -9.22 -20.29 11.82
N THR A 181 -9.68 -19.38 12.67
CA THR A 181 -11.06 -18.94 12.71
C THR A 181 -11.13 -17.42 12.84
N LEU A 182 -12.34 -16.87 12.98
CA LEU A 182 -12.54 -15.43 12.84
C LEU A 182 -12.73 -14.73 14.17
N ALA A 183 -12.13 -13.55 14.28
CA ALA A 183 -12.58 -12.52 15.22
C ALA A 183 -13.08 -11.29 14.47
N VAL A 184 -14.12 -10.64 15.00
CA VAL A 184 -14.54 -9.31 14.54
C VAL A 184 -14.20 -8.24 15.57
N ARG A 185 -13.75 -7.09 15.08
CA ARG A 185 -13.35 -5.93 15.88
C ARG A 185 -14.27 -4.75 15.63
N ARG A 186 -14.70 -4.12 16.73
CA ARG A 186 -15.45 -2.85 16.74
C ARG A 186 -14.75 -1.89 17.69
N ALA A 187 -14.10 -0.87 17.13
CA ALA A 187 -13.21 0.01 17.90
C ALA A 187 -12.16 -0.82 18.65
N ASN A 188 -12.13 -0.79 19.98
CA ASN A 188 -11.17 -1.57 20.79
C ASN A 188 -11.77 -2.85 21.38
N LYS A 189 -12.98 -3.24 20.99
CA LYS A 189 -13.64 -4.47 21.44
C LYS A 189 -13.54 -5.57 20.38
N TYR A 190 -13.21 -6.78 20.81
CA TYR A 190 -13.01 -7.97 19.99
C TYR A 190 -14.03 -9.03 20.34
N TYR A 191 -14.47 -9.77 19.33
CA TYR A 191 -15.48 -10.81 19.40
C TYR A 191 -14.93 -12.02 18.63
N VAL A 192 -14.46 -13.02 19.36
CA VAL A 192 -13.78 -14.20 18.82
C VAL A 192 -14.78 -15.33 18.62
N LYS A 193 -14.69 -16.03 17.48
CA LYS A 193 -15.44 -17.25 17.22
C LYS A 193 -14.47 -18.38 16.88
N ASN A 194 -14.49 -19.45 17.67
CA ASN A 194 -13.59 -20.60 17.53
C ASN A 194 -14.11 -21.63 16.51
N ASN A 195 -15.02 -21.24 15.61
CA ASN A 195 -15.47 -22.08 14.51
C ASN A 195 -15.95 -21.23 13.31
N LEU A 196 -16.00 -21.84 12.12
CA LEU A 196 -16.42 -21.19 10.87
C LEU A 196 -17.94 -21.29 10.64
N GLU A 197 -18.73 -20.92 11.66
CA GLU A 197 -20.19 -20.97 11.62
C GLU A 197 -20.83 -19.63 12.00
N THR A 198 -22.09 -19.45 11.59
CA THR A 198 -22.90 -18.31 12.04
C THR A 198 -23.19 -18.43 13.54
N GLY A 199 -23.07 -17.34 14.30
CA GLY A 199 -23.44 -17.36 15.71
C GLY A 199 -22.94 -16.17 16.51
N ILE A 200 -23.14 -16.24 17.83
CA ILE A 200 -22.52 -15.32 18.78
C ILE A 200 -21.06 -15.68 18.99
N ALA A 201 -20.25 -14.72 19.45
CA ALA A 201 -18.86 -14.93 19.80
C ALA A 201 -18.71 -15.84 21.03
N ASP A 202 -17.65 -16.64 21.05
CA ASP A 202 -17.28 -17.52 22.17
C ASP A 202 -16.52 -16.73 23.24
N HIS A 203 -15.72 -15.75 22.82
CA HIS A 203 -14.97 -14.87 23.72
C HIS A 203 -15.08 -13.40 23.31
N GLU A 204 -15.14 -12.50 24.30
CA GLU A 204 -15.15 -11.05 24.09
C GLU A 204 -14.20 -10.36 25.06
N PHE A 205 -13.42 -9.40 24.58
CA PHE A 205 -12.51 -8.61 25.40
C PHE A 205 -12.22 -7.25 24.77
N THR A 206 -11.56 -6.37 25.53
CA THR A 206 -11.17 -5.03 25.07
C THR A 206 -9.66 -4.88 25.15
N TYR A 207 -9.03 -4.43 24.07
CA TYR A 207 -7.59 -4.19 24.06
C TYR A 207 -7.19 -3.04 23.13
N GLY A 208 -6.25 -2.23 23.59
CA GLY A 208 -5.79 -1.03 22.87
C GLY A 208 -6.83 0.08 22.75
N ASN A 209 -6.56 1.00 21.82
CA ASN A 209 -7.40 2.15 21.53
C ASN A 209 -8.25 1.91 20.26
N PRO A 210 -9.38 2.62 20.10
CA PRO A 210 -10.27 2.48 18.95
C PRO A 210 -9.60 2.63 17.57
N ASN A 211 -8.56 3.47 17.48
CA ASN A 211 -7.89 3.80 16.21
C ASN A 211 -6.57 3.04 16.00
N ASP A 212 -6.21 2.13 16.91
CA ASP A 212 -5.00 1.33 16.73
C ASP A 212 -5.16 0.41 15.51
N SER A 213 -4.06 0.15 14.78
CA SER A 213 -3.99 -0.98 13.87
C SER A 213 -3.72 -2.25 14.68
N VAL A 214 -4.24 -3.40 14.23
CA VAL A 214 -4.15 -4.66 14.95
C VAL A 214 -3.43 -5.68 14.09
N LEU A 215 -2.58 -6.47 14.73
CA LEU A 215 -1.93 -7.65 14.19
C LEU A 215 -2.37 -8.83 15.07
N VAL A 216 -2.47 -9.99 14.46
CA VAL A 216 -2.68 -11.28 15.13
C VAL A 216 -1.36 -12.04 15.07
N GLY A 217 -1.14 -12.97 15.99
CA GLY A 217 -0.01 -13.89 15.94
C GLY A 217 0.25 -14.63 17.24
N ASP A 218 0.98 -15.74 17.14
CA ASP A 218 1.52 -16.49 18.28
C ASP A 218 2.84 -15.85 18.73
N TRP A 219 2.73 -14.79 19.52
CA TRP A 219 3.87 -13.96 19.89
C TRP A 219 4.85 -14.62 20.87
N ASP A 220 4.42 -15.64 21.63
CA ASP A 220 5.25 -16.34 22.61
C ASP A 220 5.46 -17.84 22.37
N GLY A 221 4.86 -18.37 21.32
CA GLY A 221 5.08 -19.73 20.81
C GLY A 221 4.32 -20.77 21.59
N ASP A 222 3.13 -20.43 22.10
CA ASP A 222 2.28 -21.36 22.86
C ASP A 222 1.21 -22.05 22.01
N GLY A 223 1.16 -21.73 20.72
CA GLY A 223 0.21 -22.22 19.73
C GLY A 223 -1.11 -21.45 19.70
N VAL A 224 -1.29 -20.40 20.51
CA VAL A 224 -2.52 -19.60 20.55
C VAL A 224 -2.26 -18.21 19.98
N ASP A 225 -3.04 -17.86 18.95
CA ASP A 225 -2.99 -16.53 18.38
C ASP A 225 -3.58 -15.49 19.32
N THR A 226 -2.82 -14.41 19.51
CA THR A 226 -3.21 -13.28 20.34
C THR A 226 -2.92 -11.97 19.62
N LEU A 227 -3.00 -10.82 20.31
CA LEU A 227 -3.05 -9.52 19.62
C LEU A 227 -1.84 -8.65 19.90
N ALA A 228 -1.37 -7.98 18.84
CA ALA A 228 -0.54 -6.79 18.97
C ALA A 228 -1.28 -5.57 18.41
N VAL A 229 -1.22 -4.43 19.11
CA VAL A 229 -1.74 -3.16 18.62
C VAL A 229 -0.61 -2.20 18.28
N ARG A 230 -0.76 -1.44 17.18
CA ARG A 230 0.25 -0.51 16.66
C ARG A 230 -0.20 0.95 16.78
N ARG A 231 0.71 1.81 17.25
CA ARG A 231 0.58 3.28 17.29
C ARG A 231 1.83 3.94 16.71
N GLY A 232 1.71 4.50 15.51
CA GLY A 232 2.89 4.99 14.79
C GLY A 232 3.83 3.83 14.49
N ASN A 233 5.06 3.87 14.99
CA ASN A 233 6.01 2.75 14.88
C ASN A 233 6.15 1.94 16.18
N GLN A 234 5.31 2.18 17.19
CA GLN A 234 5.30 1.42 18.44
C GLN A 234 4.29 0.27 18.38
N TYR A 235 4.68 -0.86 18.95
CA TYR A 235 3.90 -2.09 19.05
C TYR A 235 3.71 -2.45 20.50
N PHE A 236 2.50 -2.88 20.82
CA PHE A 236 2.05 -3.27 22.15
C PHE A 236 1.48 -4.68 22.00
N VAL A 237 2.28 -5.68 22.37
CA VAL A 237 1.96 -7.10 22.20
C VAL A 237 1.30 -7.60 23.47
N LYS A 238 0.23 -8.39 23.28
CA LYS A 238 -0.48 -9.05 24.35
C LYS A 238 -0.64 -10.54 24.10
N ASN A 239 -0.15 -11.34 25.04
CA ASN A 239 -0.08 -12.80 24.94
C ASN A 239 -1.29 -13.52 25.53
N ASP A 240 -2.40 -12.82 25.81
CA ASP A 240 -3.66 -13.47 26.17
C ASP A 240 -4.88 -12.71 25.66
N LEU A 241 -5.98 -13.42 25.44
CA LEU A 241 -7.25 -12.86 24.94
C LEU A 241 -8.07 -12.21 26.07
N LYS A 242 -7.44 -11.34 26.86
CA LYS A 242 -8.08 -10.65 28.00
C LYS A 242 -7.91 -9.14 27.93
N THR A 243 -8.78 -8.43 28.65
CA THR A 243 -8.60 -6.99 28.85
C THR A 243 -7.39 -6.72 29.73
N GLY A 244 -6.53 -5.80 29.32
CA GLY A 244 -5.34 -5.46 30.09
C GLY A 244 -4.35 -4.56 29.35
N ILE A 245 -3.13 -4.52 29.89
CA ILE A 245 -1.98 -3.85 29.27
C ILE A 245 -1.16 -4.85 28.45
N ALA A 246 -0.24 -4.33 27.63
CA ALA A 246 0.72 -5.13 26.88
C ALA A 246 1.82 -5.69 27.79
N GLU A 247 2.23 -6.93 27.52
CA GLU A 247 3.37 -7.59 28.14
C GLU A 247 4.69 -7.15 27.47
N THR A 248 4.67 -6.93 26.15
CA THR A 248 5.86 -6.48 25.39
C THR A 248 5.57 -5.19 24.63
N VAL A 249 6.50 -4.23 24.71
CA VAL A 249 6.41 -2.95 23.98
C VAL A 249 7.75 -2.64 23.30
N PHE A 250 7.70 -2.38 21.99
CA PHE A 250 8.90 -2.07 21.21
C PHE A 250 8.57 -1.18 20.00
N ALA A 251 9.59 -0.70 19.29
CA ALA A 251 9.43 0.09 18.09
C ALA A 251 10.17 -0.52 16.90
N TYR A 252 9.51 -0.61 15.74
CA TYR A 252 10.08 -1.16 14.52
C TYR A 252 9.51 -0.49 13.27
N GLY A 253 10.35 -0.36 12.23
CA GLY A 253 9.99 0.36 11.00
C GLY A 253 9.71 1.85 11.21
N ILE A 254 9.11 2.48 10.19
CA ILE A 254 8.63 3.87 10.24
C ILE A 254 7.10 3.93 10.29
N ASN A 255 6.54 5.04 10.74
CA ASN A 255 5.11 5.21 10.97
C ASN A 255 4.23 5.01 9.72
N ILE A 256 4.78 5.21 8.53
CA ILE A 256 4.06 5.03 7.25
C ILE A 256 4.14 3.61 6.71
N ASP A 257 5.02 2.74 7.24
CA ASP A 257 5.17 1.38 6.74
C ASP A 257 3.87 0.58 6.91
N ALA A 258 3.62 -0.31 5.94
CA ALA A 258 2.65 -1.39 6.09
C ALA A 258 3.32 -2.54 6.87
N VAL A 259 2.55 -3.21 7.72
CA VAL A 259 3.09 -4.16 8.71
C VAL A 259 2.31 -5.45 8.67
N TYR A 260 3.03 -6.55 8.86
CA TYR A 260 2.50 -7.90 8.90
C TYR A 260 3.19 -8.68 10.03
N ALA A 261 2.53 -9.75 10.46
CA ALA A 261 3.01 -10.72 11.43
C ALA A 261 3.26 -12.07 10.73
N GLY A 262 4.08 -12.91 11.35
CA GLY A 262 4.39 -14.26 10.89
C GLY A 262 5.72 -14.81 11.45
N ASP A 263 5.91 -16.11 11.33
CA ASP A 263 7.11 -16.85 11.71
C ASP A 263 8.06 -17.01 10.50
N TRP A 264 8.93 -16.02 10.33
CA TRP A 264 9.86 -15.96 9.20
C TRP A 264 11.03 -16.95 9.32
N ASN A 265 11.31 -17.46 10.53
CA ASN A 265 12.48 -18.29 10.84
C ASN A 265 12.15 -19.74 11.23
N GLY A 266 10.87 -20.07 11.39
CA GLY A 266 10.36 -21.39 11.73
C GLY A 266 10.67 -21.77 13.18
N ASP A 267 10.65 -20.81 14.11
CA ASP A 267 10.87 -21.09 15.53
C ASP A 267 9.57 -21.22 16.35
N GLY A 268 8.43 -21.16 15.68
CA GLY A 268 7.08 -21.22 16.23
C GLY A 268 6.61 -19.90 16.84
N ARG A 269 7.31 -18.77 16.62
CA ARG A 269 6.89 -17.47 17.14
C ARG A 269 6.71 -16.44 16.04
N ASP A 270 5.58 -15.78 16.11
CA ASP A 270 5.30 -14.66 15.23
C ASP A 270 6.10 -13.42 15.62
N THR A 271 6.64 -12.80 14.60
CA THR A 271 7.40 -11.56 14.70
C THR A 271 6.97 -10.60 13.60
N LEU A 272 7.74 -9.55 13.31
CA LEU A 272 7.26 -8.48 12.43
C LEU A 272 8.03 -8.38 11.13
N MET A 273 7.28 -8.19 10.06
CA MET A 273 7.78 -7.68 8.79
C MET A 273 7.15 -6.33 8.51
N VAL A 274 7.97 -5.36 8.05
CA VAL A 274 7.47 -4.13 7.47
C VAL A 274 7.72 -4.09 5.96
N ARG A 275 6.69 -3.76 5.20
CA ARG A 275 6.80 -3.41 3.80
C ARG A 275 7.08 -1.91 3.74
N ARG A 276 8.22 -1.53 3.14
CA ARG A 276 8.61 -0.13 3.07
C ARG A 276 7.59 0.63 2.26
N MET A 277 7.03 1.65 2.90
CA MET A 277 6.18 2.61 2.24
C MET A 277 6.99 3.89 2.04
N GLU A 278 6.88 4.47 0.85
CA GLU A 278 7.48 5.75 0.55
C GLU A 278 6.38 6.79 0.53
N ALA A 279 6.58 7.89 1.26
CA ALA A 279 5.79 9.08 0.97
C ALA A 279 6.00 9.39 -0.51
N GLU A 280 4.90 9.42 -1.27
CA GLU A 280 4.96 10.11 -2.55
C GLU A 280 5.40 11.53 -2.20
N PRO A 281 6.45 12.07 -2.86
CA PRO A 281 6.98 13.38 -2.51
C PRO A 281 5.81 14.35 -2.40
N GLU A 282 5.61 14.87 -1.18
CA GLU A 282 4.46 15.67 -0.80
C GLU A 282 4.21 16.75 -1.82
N SER A 283 3.25 16.52 -2.70
CA SER A 283 2.74 17.56 -3.56
C SER A 283 1.59 18.21 -2.80
N ALA A 284 1.95 19.04 -1.80
CA ALA A 284 1.05 19.71 -0.86
C ALA A 284 0.12 20.74 -1.55
N GLY A 285 -0.59 20.35 -2.60
CA GLY A 285 -1.32 21.27 -3.48
C GLY A 285 -0.41 22.19 -4.30
N ILE A 286 0.90 21.90 -4.41
CA ILE A 286 1.86 22.71 -5.17
C ILE A 286 1.36 22.86 -6.62
N PRO A 287 1.09 24.06 -7.11
CA PRO A 287 0.61 24.26 -8.48
C PRO A 287 1.53 23.64 -9.53
N VAL A 288 0.99 23.25 -10.68
CA VAL A 288 1.77 22.73 -11.81
C VAL A 288 1.87 23.81 -12.87
N MET A 289 3.07 24.20 -13.26
CA MET A 289 3.28 25.08 -14.40
C MET A 289 3.42 24.24 -15.67
N VAL A 290 2.44 24.36 -16.56
CA VAL A 290 2.47 23.78 -17.91
C VAL A 290 2.99 24.79 -18.92
N TYR A 291 3.63 24.31 -19.98
CA TYR A 291 4.16 25.11 -21.08
C TYR A 291 4.00 24.35 -22.40
N GLY A 292 4.37 24.97 -23.51
CA GLY A 292 4.38 24.26 -24.79
C GLY A 292 2.98 23.85 -25.24
N THR A 293 2.87 22.62 -25.75
CA THR A 293 1.62 22.05 -26.26
C THR A 293 0.54 21.85 -25.18
N LEU A 294 0.90 21.86 -23.89
CA LEU A 294 -0.05 21.75 -22.78
C LEU A 294 -0.72 23.09 -22.42
N ARG A 295 -0.28 24.21 -23.00
CA ARG A 295 -0.89 25.53 -22.79
C ARG A 295 -2.31 25.57 -23.35
N THR A 296 -3.14 26.43 -22.79
CA THR A 296 -4.51 26.66 -23.25
C THR A 296 -4.58 26.92 -24.75
N GLY A 297 -5.47 26.21 -25.44
CA GLY A 297 -5.66 26.34 -26.90
C GLY A 297 -4.57 25.67 -27.76
N GLN A 298 -3.58 25.02 -27.14
CA GLN A 298 -2.57 24.23 -27.86
C GLN A 298 -2.99 22.76 -27.97
N GLU A 299 -2.27 22.02 -28.81
CA GLU A 299 -2.63 20.66 -29.23
C GLU A 299 -2.89 19.67 -28.06
N ALA A 300 -2.19 19.81 -26.93
CA ALA A 300 -2.32 18.93 -25.77
C ALA A 300 -3.11 19.54 -24.60
N ASP A 301 -3.77 20.70 -24.77
CA ASP A 301 -4.55 21.36 -23.70
C ASP A 301 -5.57 20.42 -23.05
N PHE A 302 -6.18 19.53 -23.85
CA PHE A 302 -7.15 18.53 -23.37
C PHE A 302 -6.63 17.60 -22.25
N VAL A 303 -5.32 17.53 -22.05
CA VAL A 303 -4.70 16.77 -20.95
C VAL A 303 -5.04 17.40 -19.60
N VAL A 304 -5.09 18.72 -19.52
CA VAL A 304 -5.29 19.47 -18.27
C VAL A 304 -6.59 20.27 -18.24
N ASN A 305 -7.23 20.50 -19.39
CA ASN A 305 -8.45 21.30 -19.48
C ASN A 305 -9.60 20.74 -18.61
N GLY A 306 -10.34 21.64 -17.95
CA GLY A 306 -11.50 21.31 -17.13
C GLY A 306 -11.20 20.68 -15.77
N THR A 307 -9.93 20.57 -15.37
CA THR A 307 -9.53 19.83 -14.16
C THR A 307 -8.94 20.69 -13.04
N TYR A 308 -8.51 21.90 -13.36
CA TYR A 308 -7.93 22.87 -12.42
C TYR A 308 -9.00 23.80 -11.84
N THR A 309 -8.79 24.27 -10.62
CA THR A 309 -9.62 25.27 -9.94
C THR A 309 -9.15 26.70 -10.20
N SER A 310 -7.89 26.87 -10.59
CA SER A 310 -7.31 28.16 -10.97
C SER A 310 -6.24 27.97 -12.03
N LYS A 311 -6.12 28.97 -12.91
CA LYS A 311 -5.11 29.06 -13.96
C LYS A 311 -4.61 30.48 -14.05
N ARG A 312 -3.28 30.66 -14.03
CA ARG A 312 -2.64 31.97 -14.16
C ARG A 312 -1.40 31.86 -15.03
N VAL A 313 -1.22 32.80 -15.96
CA VAL A 313 0.02 32.89 -16.73
C VAL A 313 1.17 33.30 -15.79
N ALA A 314 2.27 32.58 -15.87
CA ALA A 314 3.46 32.76 -15.03
C ALA A 314 4.73 32.76 -15.87
N ARG A 315 5.80 33.28 -15.27
CA ARG A 315 7.16 33.24 -15.82
C ARG A 315 8.10 32.54 -14.85
N ALA A 316 8.87 31.58 -15.37
CA ALA A 316 9.94 30.87 -14.69
C ALA A 316 11.30 31.41 -15.18
N PRO A 317 12.00 32.26 -14.42
CA PRO A 317 13.20 32.97 -14.88
C PRO A 317 14.44 32.06 -15.04
N TRP A 318 14.44 30.89 -14.39
CA TRP A 318 15.55 29.91 -14.40
C TRP A 318 15.52 28.97 -15.61
N ALA A 319 14.49 29.03 -16.43
CA ALA A 319 14.29 28.17 -17.60
C ALA A 319 14.21 28.99 -18.88
N GLU A 320 14.47 28.33 -20.00
CA GLU A 320 14.28 28.84 -21.35
C GLU A 320 13.57 27.78 -22.21
N LEU A 321 12.82 28.24 -23.22
CA LEU A 321 12.01 27.36 -24.06
C LEU A 321 12.74 27.02 -25.36
N TRP A 322 13.05 25.75 -25.54
CA TRP A 322 13.60 25.23 -26.79
C TRP A 322 12.57 24.40 -27.53
N VAL A 323 12.61 24.44 -28.86
CA VAL A 323 11.68 23.72 -29.71
C VAL A 323 12.43 22.91 -30.75
N THR A 324 12.15 21.62 -30.85
CA THR A 324 12.73 20.73 -31.87
C THR A 324 11.68 20.31 -32.91
N ASN A 325 12.05 20.32 -34.18
CA ASN A 325 11.22 19.83 -35.28
C ASN A 325 11.45 18.33 -35.53
N GLY A 326 10.44 17.63 -36.05
CA GLY A 326 10.58 16.24 -36.51
C GLY A 326 10.04 15.17 -35.57
N ASN A 327 9.11 15.52 -34.67
CA ASN A 327 8.35 14.49 -33.97
C ASN A 327 7.25 13.91 -34.89
N PRO A 328 7.24 12.59 -35.15
CA PRO A 328 6.27 11.97 -36.07
C PRO A 328 4.80 12.11 -35.61
N LEU A 329 4.55 12.43 -34.35
CA LEU A 329 3.21 12.53 -33.76
C LEU A 329 2.68 13.95 -33.65
N ARG A 330 3.54 14.98 -33.56
CA ARG A 330 3.15 16.37 -33.23
C ARG A 330 3.83 17.47 -34.05
N GLY A 331 4.74 17.13 -34.96
CA GLY A 331 5.53 18.08 -35.76
C GLY A 331 6.60 18.84 -34.99
N VAL A 332 6.24 19.42 -33.85
CA VAL A 332 7.04 20.33 -33.03
C VAL A 332 7.02 19.88 -31.57
N TRP A 333 8.18 19.85 -30.91
CA TRP A 333 8.27 19.42 -29.50
C TRP A 333 8.93 20.47 -28.62
N PRO A 334 8.22 21.02 -27.62
CA PRO A 334 8.75 22.01 -26.68
C PRO A 334 9.51 21.37 -25.51
N TRP A 335 10.56 22.05 -25.08
CA TRP A 335 11.45 21.64 -23.99
C TRP A 335 11.72 22.81 -23.05
N ALA A 336 11.36 22.66 -21.77
CA ALA A 336 11.90 23.51 -20.73
C ALA A 336 13.34 23.06 -20.43
N VAL A 337 14.29 23.94 -20.69
CA VAL A 337 15.72 23.72 -20.46
C VAL A 337 16.19 24.77 -19.45
N PRO A 338 17.02 24.41 -18.44
CA PRO A 338 17.61 25.41 -17.55
C PRO A 338 18.41 26.47 -18.33
N GLY A 339 18.19 27.74 -18.04
CA GLY A 339 18.74 28.89 -18.77
C GLY A 339 18.27 30.24 -18.21
N ASN A 340 18.54 31.34 -18.91
CA ASN A 340 18.30 32.70 -18.38
C ASN A 340 17.38 33.57 -19.26
N HIS A 341 16.77 33.01 -20.30
CA HIS A 341 15.82 33.74 -21.17
C HIS A 341 14.40 33.81 -20.61
N GLY A 342 14.08 32.98 -19.61
CA GLY A 342 12.77 32.88 -19.00
C GLY A 342 11.81 32.01 -19.82
N LEU A 343 11.02 31.19 -19.12
CA LEU A 343 9.96 30.36 -19.69
C LEU A 343 8.59 30.94 -19.31
N VAL A 344 7.70 31.08 -20.29
CA VAL A 344 6.30 31.51 -20.06
C VAL A 344 5.39 30.30 -20.10
N GLY A 345 4.60 30.13 -19.05
CA GLY A 345 3.73 28.99 -18.84
C GLY A 345 2.42 29.36 -18.15
N GLU A 346 1.56 28.38 -17.90
CA GLU A 346 0.35 28.51 -17.09
C GLU A 346 0.52 27.71 -15.81
N VAL A 347 0.49 28.40 -14.67
CA VAL A 347 0.42 27.77 -13.35
C VAL A 347 -1.02 27.35 -13.09
N LEU A 348 -1.23 26.05 -12.98
CA LEU A 348 -2.49 25.38 -12.72
C LEU A 348 -2.57 24.96 -11.25
N THR A 349 -3.63 25.35 -10.57
CA THR A 349 -3.94 24.87 -9.22
C THR A 349 -5.07 23.86 -9.30
N PHE A 350 -4.91 22.71 -8.65
CA PHE A 350 -5.91 21.65 -8.63
C PHE A 350 -6.57 21.55 -7.25
N GLY A 351 -7.85 21.20 -7.23
CA GLY A 351 -8.54 20.89 -5.97
C GLY A 351 -7.94 19.64 -5.30
N PRO A 352 -7.94 19.54 -3.96
CA PRO A 352 -7.33 18.42 -3.24
C PRO A 352 -7.81 17.04 -3.69
N ALA A 353 -9.08 16.91 -4.06
CA ALA A 353 -9.68 15.67 -4.55
C ALA A 353 -9.10 15.19 -5.90
N ASN A 354 -8.68 16.11 -6.77
CA ASN A 354 -8.26 15.81 -8.14
C ASN A 354 -6.75 15.90 -8.34
N TYR A 355 -6.03 16.52 -7.39
CA TYR A 355 -4.61 16.82 -7.50
C TYR A 355 -3.77 15.58 -7.83
N ASN A 356 -3.86 14.53 -7.01
CA ASN A 356 -3.05 13.32 -7.17
C ASN A 356 -3.38 12.55 -8.46
N GLN A 357 -4.66 12.56 -8.87
CA GLN A 357 -5.05 11.97 -10.14
C GLN A 357 -4.43 12.74 -11.31
N MET A 358 -4.39 14.07 -11.22
CA MET A 358 -3.81 14.92 -12.25
C MET A 358 -2.31 14.72 -12.38
N ILE A 359 -1.58 14.69 -11.26
CA ILE A 359 -0.14 14.42 -11.29
C ILE A 359 0.15 13.07 -11.96
N ARG A 360 -0.59 12.01 -11.64
CA ARG A 360 -0.42 10.71 -12.32
C ARG A 360 -0.75 10.77 -13.82
N LYS A 361 -1.76 11.56 -14.21
CA LYS A 361 -2.12 11.76 -15.62
C LYS A 361 -0.97 12.45 -16.37
N LEU A 362 -0.39 13.49 -15.77
CA LEU A 362 0.74 14.22 -16.33
C LEU A 362 2.03 13.39 -16.34
N ASP A 363 2.32 12.64 -15.28
CA ASP A 363 3.48 11.73 -15.24
C ASP A 363 3.39 10.68 -16.36
N ARG A 364 2.21 10.10 -16.57
CA ARG A 364 1.96 9.16 -17.67
C ARG A 364 2.10 9.84 -19.03
N TRP A 365 1.60 11.06 -19.16
CA TRP A 365 1.65 11.83 -20.40
C TRP A 365 3.09 12.19 -20.80
N GLU A 366 3.86 12.69 -19.85
CA GLU A 366 5.26 13.10 -20.05
C GLU A 366 6.24 11.91 -19.98
N GLY A 367 5.76 10.73 -19.60
CA GLY A 367 6.59 9.53 -19.47
C GLY A 367 7.56 9.59 -18.28
N PHE A 368 7.24 10.40 -17.27
CA PHE A 368 8.01 10.50 -16.03
C PHE A 368 7.70 9.31 -15.10
N VAL A 369 8.74 8.69 -14.57
CA VAL A 369 8.64 7.60 -13.59
C VAL A 369 9.63 7.90 -12.45
N PRO A 370 9.15 8.14 -11.21
CA PRO A 370 10.03 8.46 -10.09
C PRO A 370 11.09 7.36 -9.87
N GLY A 371 12.35 7.75 -9.70
CA GLY A 371 13.48 6.83 -9.48
C GLY A 371 13.99 6.11 -10.73
N ARG A 372 13.34 6.26 -11.90
CA ARG A 372 13.86 5.70 -13.15
C ARG A 372 15.11 6.47 -13.60
N SER A 373 16.03 5.77 -14.26
CA SER A 373 17.25 6.38 -14.81
C SER A 373 16.92 7.53 -15.78
N LEU A 374 17.56 8.69 -15.57
CA LEU A 374 17.39 9.90 -16.40
C LEU A 374 17.70 9.66 -17.89
N ASN A 375 18.60 8.72 -18.19
CA ASN A 375 18.96 8.34 -19.56
C ASN A 375 17.84 7.58 -20.30
N ARG A 376 16.77 7.20 -19.60
CA ARG A 376 15.60 6.50 -20.16
C ARG A 376 14.31 7.33 -20.08
N MET A 377 14.42 8.62 -19.74
CA MET A 377 13.28 9.53 -19.62
C MET A 377 13.53 10.82 -20.40
N ASN A 378 12.45 11.42 -20.89
CA ASN A 378 12.51 12.70 -21.58
C ASN A 378 12.48 13.88 -20.60
N TYR A 379 11.77 13.71 -19.48
CA TYR A 379 11.56 14.77 -18.50
C TYR A 379 11.87 14.29 -17.07
N THR A 380 12.39 15.19 -16.25
CA THR A 380 12.29 15.17 -14.78
C THR A 380 11.06 15.98 -14.37
N ARG A 381 10.57 15.77 -13.14
CA ARG A 381 9.57 16.63 -12.51
C ARG A 381 10.22 17.35 -11.34
N GLU A 382 10.30 18.67 -11.41
CA GLU A 382 11.03 19.49 -10.44
C GLU A 382 10.12 20.55 -9.82
N ILE A 383 10.34 20.88 -8.54
CA ILE A 383 9.74 22.06 -7.91
C ILE A 383 10.67 23.23 -8.17
N VAL A 384 10.13 24.28 -8.76
CA VAL A 384 10.91 25.40 -9.24
C VAL A 384 10.21 26.72 -8.95
N ASP A 385 10.99 27.79 -8.84
CA ASP A 385 10.45 29.12 -8.58
C ASP A 385 9.85 29.76 -9.84
N THR A 386 8.65 30.32 -9.67
CA THR A 386 8.00 31.17 -10.67
C THR A 386 7.68 32.53 -10.05
N ASN A 387 7.33 33.52 -10.87
CA ASN A 387 6.82 34.80 -10.38
C ASN A 387 5.48 34.71 -9.62
N LEU A 388 4.84 33.54 -9.57
CA LEU A 388 3.63 33.26 -8.79
C LEU A 388 3.89 32.38 -7.56
N GLY A 389 5.15 32.06 -7.27
CA GLY A 389 5.56 31.11 -6.23
C GLY A 389 6.05 29.78 -6.79
N PRO A 390 6.35 28.79 -5.92
CA PRO A 390 6.86 27.49 -6.33
C PRO A 390 5.80 26.70 -7.11
N ALA A 391 6.24 26.02 -8.18
CA ALA A 391 5.39 25.15 -8.98
C ALA A 391 6.14 23.90 -9.44
N TYR A 392 5.42 22.81 -9.71
CA TYR A 392 5.98 21.68 -10.45
C TYR A 392 6.13 22.02 -11.92
N VAL A 393 7.27 21.67 -12.52
CA VAL A 393 7.52 21.77 -13.96
C VAL A 393 8.15 20.47 -14.46
N TYR A 394 7.74 20.01 -15.64
CA TYR A 394 8.43 18.94 -16.35
C TYR A 394 9.61 19.51 -17.12
N VAL A 395 10.82 19.23 -16.64
CA VAL A 395 12.07 19.78 -17.18
C VAL A 395 12.75 18.73 -18.03
N ALA A 396 13.32 19.12 -19.18
CA ALA A 396 14.02 18.17 -20.05
C ALA A 396 15.17 17.48 -19.28
N THR A 397 15.33 16.17 -19.43
CA THR A 397 16.50 15.44 -18.87
C THR A 397 17.81 15.91 -19.53
N PRO A 398 18.98 15.73 -18.90
CA PRO A 398 20.24 16.27 -19.41
C PRO A 398 20.55 15.93 -20.88
N TRP A 399 20.23 14.71 -21.32
CA TRP A 399 20.45 14.32 -22.70
C TRP A 399 19.45 14.96 -23.68
N ARG A 400 18.20 15.23 -23.25
CA ARG A 400 17.24 16.02 -24.02
C ARG A 400 17.59 17.49 -24.06
N GLN A 401 18.14 18.05 -22.97
CA GLN A 401 18.67 19.41 -22.96
C GLN A 401 19.80 19.56 -23.99
N ALA A 402 20.75 18.63 -24.01
CA ALA A 402 21.84 18.61 -25.00
C ALA A 402 21.29 18.50 -26.43
N GLN A 403 20.32 17.61 -26.66
CA GLN A 403 19.68 17.46 -27.97
C GLN A 403 18.94 18.73 -28.41
N ALA A 404 18.17 19.35 -27.51
CA ALA A 404 17.42 20.57 -27.79
C ALA A 404 18.37 21.73 -28.15
N ARG A 405 19.49 21.86 -27.43
CA ARG A 405 20.52 22.87 -27.75
C ARG A 405 21.24 22.60 -29.08
N ALA A 406 21.41 21.34 -29.47
CA ALA A 406 22.11 20.96 -30.70
C ALA A 406 21.24 21.06 -31.96
N HIS A 407 19.94 20.80 -31.84
CA HIS A 407 19.05 20.60 -32.99
C HIS A 407 17.73 21.39 -32.92
N GLY A 408 17.51 22.13 -31.84
CA GLY A 408 16.32 22.94 -31.64
C GLY A 408 16.55 24.42 -31.91
N VAL A 409 15.45 25.17 -31.81
CA VAL A 409 15.40 26.63 -31.87
C VAL A 409 15.00 27.15 -30.49
N LEU A 410 15.79 28.07 -29.96
CA LEU A 410 15.45 28.82 -28.75
C LEU A 410 14.35 29.83 -29.07
N LEU A 411 13.29 29.90 -28.25
CA LEU A 411 12.29 30.96 -28.31
C LEU A 411 12.70 32.07 -27.33
N PRO A 412 13.14 33.25 -27.80
CA PRO A 412 13.74 34.26 -26.92
C PRO A 412 12.78 34.85 -25.88
N ASP A 413 11.47 34.84 -26.15
CA ASP A 413 10.45 35.31 -25.23
C ASP A 413 9.89 34.22 -24.30
N GLY A 414 10.28 32.97 -24.54
CA GLY A 414 9.86 31.81 -23.75
C GLY A 414 8.39 31.43 -23.89
N ASP A 415 7.64 32.02 -24.83
CA ASP A 415 6.19 31.81 -24.96
C ASP A 415 5.85 31.00 -26.21
N PHE A 416 5.50 29.72 -26.00
CA PHE A 416 5.14 28.81 -27.07
C PHE A 416 3.91 29.27 -27.88
N THR A 417 3.03 30.10 -27.30
CA THR A 417 1.80 30.54 -27.99
C THR A 417 2.06 31.53 -29.13
N ARG A 418 3.32 31.98 -29.28
CA ARG A 418 3.79 32.88 -30.33
C ARG A 418 4.67 32.19 -31.37
N TYR A 419 4.84 30.87 -31.24
CA TYR A 419 5.50 29.99 -32.20
C TYR A 419 4.47 29.46 -33.19
#